data_AF-A2FI97-F1
#
_entry.id   AF-A2FI97-F1
#
_cell.length_a   1.000
_cell.length_b   1.000
_cell.length_c   1.000
_cell.angle_alpha   90.00
_cell.angle_beta   90.00
_cell.angle_gamma   90.00
#
_symmetry.space_group_name_H-M   'P 1'
#
loop_
_entity.id
_entity.type
_entity.pdbx_description
1 polymer ?
#
loop_
_entity_poly.entity_id
_entity_poly.type
_entity_poly.pdbx_seq_one_letter_code
_entity_poly.pdbx_strand_id
1 'polypeptide(L)'
;MAESSVSKSVSAVSQNKEYVSNLAHGRGSFIDRIFPLIDEISQFTKMPEWIMNIVMFYFSLQLLSVGLWIYTPIFERVSEKYHSLYNGIISAFTINTPHTYTKFNDAFLILCVVVAAVSICWIISMIVYNNKYYTISEPFLYISSIIIDIIDPIFIIPSAFVLNHGITGLKFGFSINYIAEIIGGSLSCIVLSAIFLLNTMLRSRSVVLSNLLFPSFQTIGIALYIVVNTVFSVISAIFTFFDPWYFVLLNLIHLFIMGYVCYSIWYIPFYHIWRNSLMMSFSITSIVLDINFLVLCNA
;
A
#
# COMPACT_ATOMS: atom_id res chain seq x y z
N MET A 1 -40.06 4.91 -24.14
CA MET A 1 -38.87 4.15 -24.54
C MET A 1 -37.67 4.95 -24.09
N ALA A 2 -37.03 4.53 -23.00
CA ALA A 2 -35.87 5.22 -22.44
C ALA A 2 -34.61 4.69 -23.14
N GLU A 3 -33.89 5.57 -23.82
CA GLU A 3 -32.58 5.25 -24.39
C GLU A 3 -31.61 4.88 -23.26
N SER A 4 -31.00 3.70 -23.40
CA SER A 4 -29.93 3.24 -22.53
C SER A 4 -28.76 4.22 -22.60
N SER A 5 -28.45 4.86 -21.48
CA SER A 5 -27.30 5.74 -21.28
C SER A 5 -25.98 4.96 -21.28
N VAL A 6 -25.66 4.33 -22.41
CA VAL A 6 -24.37 3.70 -22.66
C VAL A 6 -23.37 4.81 -22.99
N SER A 7 -22.47 5.06 -22.04
CA SER A 7 -21.10 5.56 -22.28
C SER A 7 -20.96 6.90 -23.05
N LYS A 8 -21.07 8.02 -22.32
CA LYS A 8 -20.56 9.34 -22.76
C LYS A 8 -19.02 9.46 -22.76
N SER A 9 -18.29 8.40 -22.42
CA SER A 9 -16.82 8.38 -22.38
C SER A 9 -16.16 7.94 -23.70
N VAL A 10 -16.93 7.41 -24.67
CA VAL A 10 -16.39 6.93 -25.96
C VAL A 10 -16.57 7.94 -27.10
N SER A 11 -17.35 9.01 -26.90
CA SER A 11 -17.66 9.97 -27.97
C SER A 11 -16.65 11.12 -28.13
N ALA A 12 -15.62 11.23 -27.28
CA ALA A 12 -14.77 12.42 -27.21
C ALA A 12 -13.29 12.21 -27.59
N VAL A 13 -12.84 10.97 -27.87
CA VAL A 13 -11.45 10.71 -28.31
C VAL A 13 -11.47 10.24 -29.76
N SER A 14 -10.60 10.83 -30.57
CA SER A 14 -10.59 10.78 -32.04
C SER A 14 -10.74 9.37 -32.64
N GLN A 15 -11.52 9.33 -33.71
CA GLN A 15 -11.91 8.17 -34.50
C GLN A 15 -10.75 7.53 -35.27
N ASN A 16 -9.76 6.95 -34.60
CA ASN A 16 -8.84 6.03 -35.25
C ASN A 16 -9.26 4.59 -34.93
N LYS A 17 -10.02 3.95 -35.85
CA LYS A 17 -10.58 2.59 -35.65
C LYS A 17 -9.52 1.57 -35.26
N GLU A 18 -8.30 1.74 -35.75
CA GLU A 18 -7.14 0.90 -35.44
C GLU A 18 -6.63 1.14 -34.01
N TYR A 19 -6.69 2.38 -33.51
CA TYR A 19 -6.35 2.68 -32.12
C TYR A 19 -7.39 2.12 -31.16
N VAL A 20 -8.69 2.25 -31.49
CA VAL A 20 -9.79 1.69 -30.68
C VAL A 20 -9.74 0.16 -30.68
N SER A 21 -9.46 -0.49 -31.82
CA SER A 21 -9.30 -1.94 -31.86
C SER A 21 -8.06 -2.38 -31.09
N ASN A 22 -6.94 -1.67 -31.20
CA ASN A 22 -5.74 -1.99 -30.42
C ASN A 22 -5.93 -1.77 -28.91
N LEU A 23 -6.69 -0.77 -28.48
CA LEU A 23 -7.07 -0.61 -27.07
C LEU A 23 -8.00 -1.73 -26.60
N ALA A 24 -9.04 -2.04 -27.37
CA ALA A 24 -10.01 -3.07 -27.03
C ALA A 24 -9.40 -4.47 -26.95
N HIS A 25 -8.31 -4.73 -27.69
CA HIS A 25 -7.57 -5.99 -27.65
C HIS A 25 -6.30 -5.93 -26.76
N GLY A 26 -6.09 -4.86 -25.99
CA GLY A 26 -4.93 -4.72 -25.09
C GLY A 26 -3.57 -4.69 -25.81
N ARG A 27 -3.51 -4.31 -27.08
CA ARG A 27 -2.30 -4.31 -27.93
C ARG A 27 -1.49 -3.01 -27.88
N GLY A 28 -1.98 -1.97 -27.19
CA GLY A 28 -1.33 -0.67 -27.11
C GLY A 28 -0.08 -0.66 -26.22
N SER A 29 -0.27 -0.60 -24.91
CA SER A 29 0.77 -0.51 -23.89
C SER A 29 0.81 -1.73 -22.97
N PHE A 30 1.89 -1.92 -22.20
CA PHE A 30 1.96 -2.99 -21.20
C PHE A 30 0.84 -2.89 -20.15
N ILE A 31 0.43 -1.66 -19.79
CA ILE A 31 -0.67 -1.40 -18.87
C ILE A 31 -2.00 -1.89 -19.45
N ASP A 32 -2.21 -1.73 -20.77
CA ASP A 32 -3.42 -2.20 -21.45
C ASP A 32 -3.53 -3.73 -21.45
N ARG A 33 -2.42 -4.45 -21.26
CA ARG A 33 -2.41 -5.92 -21.12
C ARG A 33 -2.77 -6.40 -19.72
N ILE A 34 -2.59 -5.55 -18.71
CA ILE A 34 -2.99 -5.84 -17.32
C ILE A 34 -4.50 -5.64 -17.16
N PHE A 35 -5.08 -4.69 -17.89
CA PHE A 35 -6.50 -4.33 -17.76
C PHE A 35 -7.46 -5.54 -17.88
N PRO A 36 -7.34 -6.44 -18.88
CA PRO A 36 -8.21 -7.63 -18.97
C PRO A 36 -8.18 -8.52 -17.74
N LEU A 37 -6.99 -8.73 -17.15
CA LEU A 37 -6.86 -9.52 -15.92
C LEU A 37 -7.64 -8.86 -14.78
N ILE A 38 -7.45 -7.56 -14.58
CA ILE A 38 -8.11 -6.82 -13.50
C ILE A 38 -9.63 -6.76 -13.72
N ASP A 39 -10.07 -6.61 -14.97
CA ASP A 39 -11.49 -6.60 -15.35
C ASP A 39 -12.14 -7.97 -15.07
N GLU A 40 -11.53 -9.07 -15.55
CA GLU A 40 -12.04 -10.43 -15.29
C GLU A 40 -12.06 -10.77 -13.80
N ILE A 41 -11.01 -10.44 -13.04
CA ILE A 41 -11.01 -10.63 -11.58
C ILE A 41 -12.23 -9.93 -10.99
N SER A 42 -12.48 -8.70 -11.38
CA SER A 42 -13.54 -7.91 -10.77
C SER A 42 -14.95 -8.38 -11.15
N GLN A 43 -15.12 -8.95 -12.34
CA GLN A 43 -16.41 -9.50 -12.80
C GLN A 43 -16.73 -10.85 -12.18
N PHE A 44 -15.73 -11.75 -12.10
CA PHE A 44 -15.96 -13.16 -11.75
C PHE A 44 -15.60 -13.50 -10.29
N THR A 45 -14.71 -12.76 -9.64
CA THR A 45 -14.36 -13.04 -8.24
C THR A 45 -15.27 -12.30 -7.28
N LYS A 46 -15.85 -13.03 -6.34
CA LYS A 46 -16.64 -12.46 -5.26
C LYS A 46 -16.12 -12.95 -3.92
N MET A 47 -15.11 -12.23 -3.43
CA MET A 47 -14.61 -12.48 -2.07
C MET A 47 -15.69 -12.09 -1.05
N PRO A 48 -15.88 -12.89 0.02
CA PRO A 48 -16.77 -12.52 1.10
C PRO A 48 -16.37 -11.15 1.68
N GLU A 49 -17.34 -10.23 1.79
CA GLU A 49 -17.08 -8.86 2.23
C GLU A 49 -16.37 -8.80 3.59
N TRP A 50 -16.72 -9.71 4.50
CA TRP A 50 -16.11 -9.77 5.84
C TRP A 50 -14.60 -10.08 5.79
N ILE A 51 -14.13 -10.90 4.83
CA ILE A 51 -12.69 -11.18 4.65
C ILE A 51 -11.99 -9.89 4.20
N MET A 52 -12.53 -9.24 3.16
CA MET A 52 -11.97 -8.00 2.63
C MET A 52 -11.94 -6.90 3.69
N ASN A 53 -12.94 -6.84 4.56
CA ASN A 53 -13.01 -5.87 5.65
C ASN A 53 -11.94 -6.12 6.72
N ILE A 54 -11.70 -7.39 7.08
CA ILE A 54 -10.61 -7.76 8.02
C ILE A 54 -9.26 -7.38 7.43
N VAL A 55 -9.02 -7.69 6.16
CA VAL A 55 -7.77 -7.35 5.47
C VAL A 55 -7.57 -5.84 5.40
N MET A 56 -8.62 -5.09 5.04
CA MET A 56 -8.59 -3.63 4.97
C MET A 56 -8.26 -3.03 6.35
N PHE A 57 -8.96 -3.49 7.40
CA PHE A 57 -8.72 -3.02 8.77
C PHE A 57 -7.30 -3.33 9.26
N TYR A 58 -6.82 -4.55 9.00
CA TYR A 58 -5.47 -4.96 9.33
C TYR A 58 -4.43 -4.10 8.59
N PHE A 59 -4.60 -3.90 7.28
CA PHE A 59 -3.71 -3.05 6.50
C PHE A 59 -3.73 -1.58 6.96
N SER A 60 -4.89 -1.04 7.31
CA SER A 60 -5.00 0.29 7.93
C SER A 60 -4.26 0.38 9.27
N LEU A 61 -4.29 -0.67 10.10
CA LEU A 61 -3.48 -0.73 11.33
C LEU A 61 -1.98 -0.80 11.03
N GLN A 62 -1.55 -1.52 9.99
CA GLN A 62 -0.16 -1.51 9.54
C GLN A 62 0.31 -0.11 9.15
N LEU A 63 -0.51 0.63 8.39
CA LEU A 63 -0.22 2.02 8.03
C LEU A 63 -0.18 2.92 9.27
N LEU A 64 -1.14 2.78 10.19
CA LEU A 64 -1.19 3.55 11.43
C LEU A 64 0.05 3.30 12.31
N SER A 65 0.60 2.09 12.30
CA SER A 65 1.81 1.76 13.07
C SER A 65 3.04 2.59 12.68
N VAL A 66 3.09 3.12 11.45
CA VAL A 66 4.13 4.05 11.02
C VAL A 66 4.07 5.36 11.82
N GLY A 67 2.86 5.82 12.16
CA GLY A 67 2.63 7.01 12.98
C GLY A 67 3.13 6.90 14.43
N LEU A 68 3.65 5.74 14.85
CA LEU A 68 4.36 5.58 16.12
C LEU A 68 5.81 6.11 16.06
N TRP A 69 6.30 6.51 14.88
CA TRP A 69 7.60 7.18 14.71
C TRP A 69 8.77 6.39 15.33
N ILE A 70 8.85 5.11 14.99
CA ILE A 70 9.68 4.10 15.68
C ILE A 70 11.19 4.38 15.56
N TYR A 71 11.60 5.05 14.48
CA TYR A 71 13.00 5.42 14.23
C TYR A 71 13.39 6.79 14.80
N THR A 72 12.61 7.33 15.75
CA THR A 72 12.87 8.64 16.33
C THR A 72 13.39 8.54 17.76
N PRO A 73 14.15 9.56 18.24
CA PRO A 73 14.63 9.59 19.63
C PRO A 73 13.52 9.60 20.67
N ILE A 74 12.30 10.01 20.30
CA ILE A 74 11.15 10.01 21.23
C ILE A 74 10.75 8.59 21.59
N PHE A 75 10.81 7.67 20.62
CA PHE A 75 10.53 6.26 20.87
C PHE A 75 11.51 5.63 21.86
N GLU A 76 12.79 6.05 21.80
CA GLU A 76 13.85 5.59 22.72
C GLU A 76 13.69 6.13 24.15
N ARG A 77 13.00 7.26 24.33
CA ARG A 77 12.78 7.91 25.64
C ARG A 77 11.54 7.42 26.39
N VAL A 78 10.76 6.53 25.77
CA VAL A 78 9.54 5.98 26.36
C VAL A 78 9.88 5.08 27.56
N SER A 79 9.08 5.15 28.63
CA SER A 79 9.27 4.26 29.80
C SER A 79 9.20 2.78 29.38
N GLU A 80 9.94 1.92 30.08
CA GLU A 80 10.07 0.49 29.78
C GLU A 80 8.72 -0.23 29.55
N LYS A 81 7.70 0.06 30.37
CA LYS A 81 6.36 -0.53 30.23
C LYS A 81 5.69 -0.19 28.90
N TYR A 82 5.74 1.07 28.49
CA TYR A 82 5.17 1.53 27.22
C TYR A 82 6.03 1.07 26.02
N HIS A 83 7.34 0.95 26.21
CA HIS A 83 8.24 0.44 25.18
C HIS A 83 7.90 -1.02 24.82
N SER A 84 7.65 -1.88 25.81
CA SER A 84 7.20 -3.27 25.58
C SER A 84 5.86 -3.33 24.83
N LEU A 85 4.90 -2.47 25.21
CA LEU A 85 3.60 -2.39 24.54
C LEU A 85 3.76 -1.98 23.06
N TYR A 86 4.52 -0.91 22.78
CA TYR A 86 4.73 -0.45 21.41
C TYR A 86 5.48 -1.48 20.58
N ASN A 87 6.51 -2.14 21.12
CA ASN A 87 7.19 -3.23 20.43
C ASN A 87 6.24 -4.38 20.09
N GLY A 88 5.34 -4.75 20.99
CA GLY A 88 4.32 -5.76 20.71
C GLY A 88 3.39 -5.36 19.55
N ILE A 89 2.93 -4.10 19.54
CA ILE A 89 2.09 -3.55 18.47
C ILE A 89 2.84 -3.55 17.14
N ILE A 90 4.07 -3.05 17.13
CA ILE A 90 4.89 -2.94 15.92
C ILE A 90 5.21 -4.33 15.38
N SER A 91 5.61 -5.27 16.23
CA SER A 91 5.91 -6.63 15.79
C SER A 91 4.68 -7.38 15.28
N ALA A 92 3.49 -7.11 15.83
CA ALA A 92 2.25 -7.68 15.31
C ALA A 92 1.93 -7.17 13.90
N PHE A 93 2.12 -5.87 13.62
CA PHE A 93 1.69 -5.27 12.36
C PHE A 93 2.77 -5.21 11.27
N THR A 94 4.03 -5.02 11.65
CA THR A 94 5.15 -4.99 10.71
C THR A 94 5.76 -6.36 10.47
N ILE A 95 5.32 -7.35 11.26
CA ILE A 95 5.88 -8.70 11.29
C ILE A 95 7.40 -8.65 11.52
N ASN A 96 7.90 -7.61 12.19
CA ASN A 96 9.33 -7.42 12.42
C ASN A 96 9.57 -6.82 13.82
N THR A 97 10.70 -7.15 14.43
CA THR A 97 11.17 -6.51 15.67
C THR A 97 12.03 -5.30 15.31
N PRO A 98 11.59 -4.06 15.60
CA PRO A 98 12.26 -2.84 15.13
C PRO A 98 13.62 -2.57 15.79
N HIS A 99 13.95 -3.23 16.90
CA HIS A 99 15.11 -2.89 17.75
C HIS A 99 16.25 -3.90 17.75
N THR A 100 16.23 -4.84 16.83
CA THR A 100 17.32 -5.79 16.69
C THR A 100 18.37 -5.28 15.70
N TYR A 101 18.81 -4.01 15.83
CA TYR A 101 19.74 -3.33 14.91
C TYR A 101 21.10 -4.02 14.74
N THR A 102 21.39 -5.02 15.58
CA THR A 102 22.63 -5.79 15.60
C THR A 102 22.50 -7.15 14.91
N LYS A 103 21.27 -7.61 14.64
CA LYS A 103 21.03 -8.90 13.98
C LYS A 103 20.37 -8.66 12.63
N PHE A 104 20.97 -9.25 11.61
CA PHE A 104 20.40 -9.30 10.29
C PHE A 104 19.08 -10.06 10.28
N ASN A 105 18.09 -9.57 9.53
CA ASN A 105 16.75 -10.15 9.51
C ASN A 105 16.46 -10.87 8.18
N ASP A 106 17.24 -11.92 7.94
CA ASP A 106 17.25 -12.71 6.70
C ASP A 106 15.87 -13.29 6.34
N ALA A 107 15.16 -13.86 7.31
CA ALA A 107 13.88 -14.51 7.10
C ALA A 107 12.84 -13.56 6.49
N PHE A 108 12.75 -12.32 7.01
CA PHE A 108 11.76 -11.35 6.53
C PHE A 108 12.17 -10.70 5.22
N LEU A 109 13.47 -10.47 5.00
CA LEU A 109 13.96 -10.05 3.69
C LEU A 109 13.58 -11.07 2.62
N ILE A 110 13.90 -12.35 2.84
CA ILE A 110 13.61 -13.44 1.91
C ILE A 110 12.10 -13.52 1.67
N LEU A 111 11.29 -13.47 2.73
CA LEU A 111 9.84 -13.53 2.61
C LEU A 111 9.28 -12.38 1.75
N CYS A 112 9.67 -11.13 2.01
CA CYS A 112 9.21 -9.97 1.23
C CYS A 112 9.62 -10.07 -0.25
N VAL A 113 10.86 -10.48 -0.53
CA VAL A 113 11.36 -10.65 -1.91
C VAL A 113 10.63 -11.78 -2.63
N VAL A 114 10.40 -12.90 -1.95
CA VAL A 114 9.65 -14.04 -2.52
C VAL A 114 8.22 -13.65 -2.82
N VAL A 115 7.52 -12.95 -1.92
CA VAL A 115 6.16 -12.47 -2.15
C VAL A 115 6.12 -11.55 -3.38
N ALA A 116 7.00 -10.54 -3.45
CA ALA A 116 7.05 -9.63 -4.59
C ALA A 116 7.37 -10.35 -5.92
N ALA A 117 8.31 -11.30 -5.91
CA ALA A 117 8.66 -12.10 -7.07
C ALA A 117 7.50 -13.00 -7.53
N VAL A 118 6.81 -13.66 -6.59
CA VAL A 118 5.63 -14.49 -6.87
C VAL A 118 4.52 -13.63 -7.48
N SER A 119 4.26 -12.43 -6.96
CA SER A 119 3.21 -11.54 -7.48
C SER A 119 3.52 -11.07 -8.90
N ILE A 120 4.76 -10.66 -9.20
CA ILE A 120 5.17 -10.31 -10.57
C ILE A 120 5.03 -11.50 -11.51
N CYS A 121 5.61 -12.65 -11.13
CA CYS A 121 5.57 -13.86 -11.96
C CYS A 121 4.13 -14.29 -12.23
N TRP A 122 3.27 -14.23 -11.22
CA TRP A 122 1.85 -14.57 -11.33
C TRP A 122 1.13 -13.63 -12.30
N ILE A 123 1.29 -12.31 -12.17
CA ILE A 123 0.68 -11.33 -13.08
C ILE A 123 1.14 -11.57 -14.52
N ILE A 124 2.46 -11.77 -14.75
CA ILE A 124 2.99 -12.05 -16.08
C ILE A 124 2.42 -13.36 -16.64
N SER A 125 2.39 -14.43 -15.82
CA SER A 125 1.81 -15.72 -16.21
C SER A 125 0.34 -15.58 -16.60
N MET A 126 -0.46 -14.83 -15.85
CA MET A 126 -1.86 -14.60 -16.17
C MET A 126 -2.05 -13.77 -17.44
N ILE A 127 -1.20 -12.77 -17.69
CA ILE A 127 -1.20 -12.02 -18.96
C ILE A 127 -0.89 -12.94 -20.14
N VAL A 128 0.13 -13.79 -20.02
CA VAL A 128 0.49 -14.76 -21.07
C VAL A 128 -0.64 -15.77 -21.28
N TYR A 129 -1.24 -16.27 -20.20
CA TYR A 129 -2.38 -17.19 -20.24
C TYR A 129 -3.57 -16.55 -20.96
N ASN A 130 -3.93 -15.32 -20.59
CA ASN A 130 -5.03 -14.59 -21.20
C ASN A 130 -4.79 -14.32 -22.69
N ASN A 131 -3.57 -13.96 -23.09
CA ASN A 131 -3.23 -13.77 -24.49
C ASN A 131 -3.36 -15.07 -25.32
N LYS A 132 -3.20 -16.24 -24.69
CA LYS A 132 -3.26 -17.54 -25.37
C LYS A 132 -4.68 -18.12 -25.42
N TYR A 133 -5.44 -17.99 -24.33
CA TYR A 133 -6.74 -18.63 -24.16
C TYR A 133 -7.93 -17.65 -24.20
N TYR A 134 -7.66 -16.34 -24.29
CA TYR A 134 -8.61 -15.23 -24.33
C TYR A 134 -9.53 -15.07 -23.11
N THR A 135 -9.50 -16.03 -22.19
CA THR A 135 -10.30 -16.08 -20.97
C THR A 135 -9.47 -16.77 -19.89
N ILE A 136 -9.57 -16.27 -18.65
CA ILE A 136 -8.93 -16.90 -17.48
C ILE A 136 -9.96 -17.75 -16.75
N SER A 137 -9.57 -18.96 -16.34
CA SER A 137 -10.45 -19.82 -15.56
C SER A 137 -10.73 -19.23 -14.17
N GLU A 138 -11.96 -19.42 -13.67
CA GLU A 138 -12.37 -18.88 -12.36
C GLU A 138 -11.41 -19.22 -11.20
N PRO A 139 -10.87 -20.44 -11.06
CA PRO A 139 -9.93 -20.74 -9.98
C PRO A 139 -8.69 -19.86 -10.01
N PHE A 140 -8.14 -19.56 -11.19
CA PHE A 140 -6.98 -18.68 -11.32
C PHE A 140 -7.32 -17.23 -11.02
N LEU A 141 -8.55 -16.80 -11.30
CA LEU A 141 -9.03 -15.47 -10.91
C LEU A 141 -9.11 -15.34 -9.38
N TYR A 142 -9.63 -16.33 -8.66
CA TYR A 142 -9.63 -16.32 -7.19
C TYR A 142 -8.22 -16.27 -6.60
N ILE A 143 -7.28 -17.05 -7.14
CA ILE A 143 -5.87 -16.99 -6.70
C ILE A 143 -5.28 -15.61 -6.99
N SER A 144 -5.56 -15.04 -8.16
CA SER A 144 -5.11 -13.68 -8.52
C SER A 144 -5.67 -12.63 -7.56
N SER A 145 -6.94 -12.73 -7.16
CA SER A 145 -7.53 -11.83 -6.17
C SER A 145 -6.88 -12.00 -4.79
N ILE A 146 -6.59 -13.22 -4.33
CA ILE A 146 -5.89 -13.44 -3.06
C ILE A 146 -4.49 -12.79 -3.09
N ILE A 147 -3.73 -12.98 -4.17
CA ILE A 147 -2.39 -12.40 -4.29
C ILE A 147 -2.48 -10.87 -4.32
N ILE A 148 -3.23 -10.32 -5.27
CA ILE A 148 -3.22 -8.87 -5.55
C ILE A 148 -4.02 -8.06 -4.52
N ASP A 149 -5.14 -8.58 -4.03
CA ASP A 149 -6.05 -7.83 -3.14
C ASP A 149 -5.81 -8.10 -1.64
N ILE A 150 -5.09 -9.17 -1.27
CA ILE A 150 -4.86 -9.56 0.13
C ILE A 150 -3.38 -9.61 0.47
N ILE A 151 -2.60 -10.44 -0.23
CA ILE A 151 -1.19 -10.66 0.12
C ILE A 151 -0.36 -9.41 -0.18
N ASP A 152 -0.48 -8.83 -1.39
CA ASP A 152 0.34 -7.69 -1.80
C ASP A 152 0.20 -6.49 -0.86
N PRO A 153 -1.01 -6.01 -0.52
CA PRO A 153 -1.19 -4.90 0.43
C PRO A 153 -0.56 -5.18 1.80
N ILE A 154 -0.77 -6.39 2.35
CA ILE A 154 -0.28 -6.79 3.67
C ILE A 154 1.25 -6.71 3.77
N PHE A 155 1.95 -6.93 2.66
CA PHE A 155 3.41 -6.94 2.61
C PHE A 155 4.05 -5.59 2.24
N ILE A 156 3.27 -4.55 1.89
CA ILE A 156 3.81 -3.21 1.62
C ILE A 156 4.57 -2.68 2.84
N ILE A 157 3.93 -2.62 4.00
CA ILE A 157 4.55 -2.04 5.21
C ILE A 157 5.70 -2.92 5.72
N PRO A 158 5.57 -4.25 5.88
CA PRO A 158 6.70 -5.11 6.21
C PRO A 158 7.92 -4.90 5.31
N SER A 159 7.75 -4.74 3.99
CA SER A 159 8.86 -4.49 3.07
C SER A 159 9.53 -3.12 3.30
N ALA A 160 8.77 -2.09 3.64
CA ALA A 160 9.31 -0.79 4.05
C ALA A 160 10.09 -0.90 5.38
N PHE A 161 9.63 -1.71 6.33
CA PHE A 161 10.35 -1.97 7.59
C PHE A 161 11.66 -2.73 7.39
N VAL A 162 11.72 -3.67 6.45
CA VAL A 162 12.97 -4.35 6.06
C VAL A 162 13.97 -3.33 5.49
N LEU A 163 13.51 -2.45 4.60
CA LEU A 163 14.33 -1.35 4.08
C LEU A 163 14.84 -0.43 5.21
N ASN A 164 13.95 -0.01 6.11
CA ASN A 164 14.29 0.87 7.22
C ASN A 164 15.28 0.22 8.20
N HIS A 165 15.13 -1.08 8.44
CA HIS A 165 16.07 -1.86 9.25
C HIS A 165 17.48 -1.84 8.64
N GLY A 166 17.60 -2.08 7.33
CA GLY A 166 18.88 -1.99 6.63
C GLY A 166 19.50 -0.59 6.71
N ILE A 167 18.69 0.46 6.51
CA ILE A 167 19.15 1.86 6.60
C ILE A 167 19.67 2.17 8.00
N THR A 168 18.91 1.85 9.04
CA THR A 168 19.29 2.13 10.42
C THR A 168 20.42 1.24 10.93
N GLY A 169 20.50 -0.01 10.47
CA GLY A 169 21.60 -0.93 10.78
C GLY A 169 22.97 -0.42 10.32
N LEU A 170 23.02 0.28 9.17
CA LEU A 170 24.26 0.92 8.67
C LEU A 170 24.82 1.99 9.61
N LYS A 171 24.01 2.59 10.48
CA LYS A 171 24.47 3.52 11.52
C LYS A 171 25.32 2.83 12.58
N PHE A 172 25.05 1.56 12.88
CA PHE A 172 25.73 0.80 13.93
C PHE A 172 26.89 -0.05 13.41
N GLY A 173 26.90 -0.37 12.12
CA GLY A 173 28.01 -1.08 11.50
C GLY A 173 27.79 -1.33 10.02
N PHE A 174 28.88 -1.28 9.25
CA PHE A 174 28.82 -1.63 7.83
C PHE A 174 28.76 -3.15 7.67
N SER A 175 27.73 -3.64 7.00
CA SER A 175 27.57 -5.05 6.62
C SER A 175 26.90 -5.16 5.26
N ILE A 176 27.40 -6.07 4.41
CA ILE A 176 26.82 -6.37 3.09
C ILE A 176 25.35 -6.78 3.22
N ASN A 177 25.00 -7.42 4.34
CA ASN A 177 23.66 -7.86 4.63
C ASN A 177 22.67 -6.68 4.77
N TYR A 178 23.07 -5.57 5.41
CA TYR A 178 22.23 -4.37 5.48
C TYR A 178 22.00 -3.73 4.11
N ILE A 179 23.01 -3.78 3.22
CA ILE A 179 22.84 -3.33 1.83
C ILE A 179 21.83 -4.22 1.10
N ALA A 180 21.87 -5.54 1.31
CA ALA A 180 20.90 -6.47 0.74
C ALA A 180 19.47 -6.20 1.25
N GLU A 181 19.30 -5.87 2.54
CA GLU A 181 18.02 -5.43 3.11
C GLU A 181 17.50 -4.16 2.44
N ILE A 182 18.36 -3.17 2.20
CA ILE A 182 17.99 -1.93 1.51
C ILE A 182 17.53 -2.23 0.08
N ILE A 183 18.31 -2.98 -0.69
CA ILE A 183 18.01 -3.27 -2.10
C ILE A 183 16.76 -4.16 -2.20
N GLY A 184 16.70 -5.27 -1.46
CA GLY A 184 15.57 -6.19 -1.52
C GLY A 184 14.28 -5.60 -0.92
N GLY A 185 14.39 -4.87 0.19
CA GLY A 185 13.27 -4.16 0.81
C GLY A 185 12.72 -3.07 -0.09
N SER A 186 13.57 -2.22 -0.67
CA SER A 186 13.13 -1.17 -1.61
C SER A 186 12.48 -1.73 -2.86
N LEU A 187 13.07 -2.74 -3.49
CA LEU A 187 12.51 -3.38 -4.68
C LEU A 187 11.14 -3.99 -4.38
N SER A 188 11.01 -4.74 -3.29
CA SER A 188 9.75 -5.36 -2.87
C SER A 188 8.69 -4.30 -2.58
N CYS A 189 9.06 -3.25 -1.83
CA CYS A 189 8.15 -2.16 -1.48
C CYS A 189 7.62 -1.41 -2.71
N ILE A 190 8.50 -1.09 -3.67
CA ILE A 190 8.13 -0.42 -4.91
C ILE A 190 7.20 -1.29 -5.75
N VAL A 191 7.54 -2.57 -5.92
CA VAL A 191 6.73 -3.52 -6.70
C VAL A 191 5.34 -3.70 -6.11
N LEU A 192 5.25 -4.01 -4.82
CA LEU A 192 3.97 -4.26 -4.14
C LEU A 192 3.11 -2.99 -4.11
N SER A 193 3.71 -1.83 -3.84
CA SER A 193 3.01 -0.55 -3.90
C SER A 193 2.51 -0.23 -5.31
N ALA A 194 3.33 -0.48 -6.35
CA ALA A 194 2.94 -0.25 -7.73
C ALA A 194 1.78 -1.16 -8.17
N ILE A 195 1.82 -2.45 -7.82
CA ILE A 195 0.73 -3.39 -8.09
C ILE A 195 -0.55 -2.94 -7.39
N PHE A 196 -0.46 -2.61 -6.09
CA PHE A 196 -1.60 -2.13 -5.31
C PHE A 196 -2.20 -0.85 -5.89
N LEU A 197 -1.38 0.15 -6.22
CA LEU A 197 -1.83 1.43 -6.78
C LEU A 197 -2.45 1.25 -8.15
N LEU A 198 -1.83 0.45 -9.03
CA LEU A 198 -2.36 0.14 -10.35
C LEU A 198 -3.73 -0.55 -10.23
N ASN A 199 -3.82 -1.58 -9.39
CA ASN A 199 -5.06 -2.31 -9.14
C ASN A 199 -6.18 -1.38 -8.64
N THR A 200 -5.87 -0.56 -7.65
CA THR A 200 -6.81 0.41 -7.05
C THR A 200 -7.28 1.44 -8.08
N MET A 201 -6.36 2.01 -8.86
CA MET A 201 -6.66 3.00 -9.90
C MET A 201 -7.53 2.43 -11.02
N LEU A 202 -7.19 1.26 -11.56
CA LEU A 202 -7.94 0.62 -12.64
C LEU A 202 -9.36 0.27 -12.19
N ARG A 203 -9.52 -0.26 -10.98
CA ARG A 203 -10.82 -0.68 -10.44
C ARG A 203 -11.74 0.48 -10.09
N SER A 204 -11.21 1.61 -9.62
CA SER A 204 -12.01 2.80 -9.28
C SER A 204 -12.74 3.45 -10.46
N ARG A 205 -12.30 3.17 -11.69
CA ARG A 205 -12.93 3.67 -12.91
C ARG A 205 -14.07 2.77 -13.40
N SER A 206 -14.28 1.61 -12.79
CA SER A 206 -15.35 0.67 -13.15
C SER A 206 -16.45 0.70 -12.09
N VAL A 207 -17.62 1.24 -12.48
CA VAL A 207 -18.77 1.53 -11.60
C VAL A 207 -19.50 0.26 -11.13
N VAL A 208 -19.20 -0.89 -11.73
CA VAL A 208 -19.93 -2.16 -11.51
C VAL A 208 -19.35 -2.99 -10.35
N LEU A 209 -18.24 -2.55 -9.74
CA LEU A 209 -17.41 -3.41 -8.88
C LEU A 209 -17.51 -3.04 -7.39
N SER A 210 -18.16 -3.88 -6.58
CA SER A 210 -18.28 -3.71 -5.12
C SER A 210 -17.27 -4.52 -4.29
N ASN A 211 -16.67 -5.57 -4.87
CA ASN A 211 -15.78 -6.50 -4.14
C ASN A 211 -14.30 -6.10 -4.19
N LEU A 212 -14.01 -4.89 -3.72
CA LEU A 212 -12.66 -4.35 -3.66
C LEU A 212 -12.19 -4.23 -2.21
N LEU A 213 -10.87 -4.23 -2.00
CA LEU A 213 -10.29 -3.88 -0.69
C LEU A 213 -10.70 -2.45 -0.31
N PHE A 214 -10.60 -1.54 -1.29
CA PHE A 214 -11.03 -0.15 -1.19
C PHE A 214 -11.97 0.22 -2.34
N PRO A 215 -13.28 -0.02 -2.20
CA PRO A 215 -14.27 0.31 -3.23
C PRO A 215 -14.50 1.81 -3.14
N SER A 216 -13.81 2.57 -3.98
CA SER A 216 -13.86 4.03 -3.99
C SER A 216 -14.08 4.62 -5.38
N PHE A 217 -14.91 5.66 -5.48
CA PHE A 217 -15.08 6.51 -6.66
C PHE A 217 -13.83 7.32 -6.98
N GLN A 218 -13.05 7.67 -5.95
CA GLN A 218 -11.84 8.47 -6.07
C GLN A 218 -10.74 7.87 -5.18
N THR A 219 -9.67 7.41 -5.84
CA THR A 219 -8.58 6.66 -5.20
C THR A 219 -7.45 7.54 -4.68
N ILE A 220 -7.43 8.81 -5.08
CA ILE A 220 -6.32 9.73 -4.79
C ILE A 220 -6.06 9.83 -3.29
N GLY A 221 -7.11 9.96 -2.45
CA GLY A 221 -6.93 10.06 -1.00
C GLY A 221 -6.29 8.81 -0.38
N ILE A 222 -6.70 7.62 -0.83
CA ILE A 222 -6.20 6.33 -0.32
C ILE A 222 -4.78 6.08 -0.81
N ALA A 223 -4.54 6.31 -2.10
CA ALA A 223 -3.23 6.21 -2.71
C ALA A 223 -2.24 7.14 -2.00
N LEU A 224 -2.64 8.39 -1.75
CA LEU A 224 -1.82 9.35 -1.03
C LEU A 224 -1.58 8.91 0.42
N TYR A 225 -2.60 8.43 1.13
CA TYR A 225 -2.45 7.92 2.49
C TYR A 225 -1.38 6.82 2.57
N ILE A 226 -1.41 5.86 1.65
CA ILE A 226 -0.46 4.74 1.61
C ILE A 226 0.93 5.20 1.22
N VAL A 227 1.05 5.96 0.13
CA VAL A 227 2.35 6.47 -0.34
C VAL A 227 3.01 7.33 0.73
N VAL A 228 2.26 8.22 1.38
CA VAL A 228 2.80 9.12 2.39
C VAL A 228 3.28 8.35 3.61
N ASN A 229 2.46 7.46 4.20
CA ASN A 229 2.92 6.67 5.34
C ASN A 229 4.16 5.83 4.98
N THR A 230 4.16 5.14 3.84
CA THR A 230 5.31 4.32 3.41
C THR A 230 6.57 5.17 3.20
N VAL A 231 6.44 6.31 2.51
CA VAL A 231 7.59 7.21 2.23
C VAL A 231 8.11 7.85 3.52
N PHE A 232 7.24 8.33 4.40
CA PHE A 232 7.66 8.95 5.66
C PHE A 232 8.28 7.94 6.62
N SER A 233 7.84 6.68 6.58
CA SER A 233 8.53 5.58 7.26
C SER A 233 10.00 5.49 6.83
N VAL A 234 10.26 5.49 5.51
CA VAL A 234 11.63 5.45 4.95
C VAL A 234 12.43 6.71 5.23
N ILE A 235 11.84 7.88 5.05
CA ILE A 235 12.53 9.15 5.34
C ILE A 235 12.90 9.23 6.82
N SER A 236 12.04 8.73 7.73
CA SER A 236 12.35 8.69 9.16
C SER A 236 13.59 7.83 9.46
N ALA A 237 13.74 6.69 8.79
CA ALA A 237 14.94 5.86 8.91
C ALA A 237 16.20 6.56 8.39
N ILE A 238 16.11 7.28 7.27
CA ILE A 238 17.22 8.09 6.73
C ILE A 238 17.58 9.24 7.69
N PHE A 239 16.59 9.85 8.34
CA PHE A 239 16.82 10.98 9.23
C PHE A 239 17.48 10.59 10.56
N THR A 240 17.63 9.30 10.86
CA THR A 240 18.43 8.82 11.99
C THR A 240 19.92 9.18 11.90
N PHE A 241 20.41 9.53 10.72
CA PHE A 241 21.78 10.01 10.49
C PHE A 241 21.97 11.51 10.75
N PHE A 242 20.87 12.25 10.96
CA PHE A 242 20.86 13.69 11.13
C PHE A 242 20.47 14.07 12.57
N ASP A 243 20.52 15.36 12.86
CA ASP A 243 20.17 15.88 14.19
C ASP A 243 18.68 15.67 14.53
N PRO A 244 18.33 15.54 15.82
CA PRO A 244 16.96 15.27 16.23
C PRO A 244 15.90 16.29 15.77
N TRP A 245 16.27 17.55 15.54
CA TRP A 245 15.33 18.60 15.15
C TRP A 245 14.71 18.36 13.75
N TYR A 246 15.39 17.60 12.87
CA TYR A 246 14.85 17.25 11.56
C TYR A 246 13.57 16.41 11.65
N PHE A 247 13.41 15.63 12.73
CA PHE A 247 12.18 14.85 12.95
C PHE A 247 10.97 15.75 13.24
N VAL A 248 11.16 16.92 13.85
CA VAL A 248 10.09 17.89 14.08
C VAL A 248 9.60 18.45 12.75
N LEU A 249 10.53 18.85 11.87
CA LEU A 249 10.18 19.33 10.53
C LEU A 249 9.48 18.24 9.72
N LEU A 250 9.99 17.00 9.75
CA LEU A 250 9.40 15.87 9.07
C LEU A 250 7.98 15.60 9.56
N ASN A 251 7.76 15.60 10.87
CA ASN A 251 6.43 15.40 11.46
C ASN A 251 5.45 16.52 11.06
N LEU A 252 5.87 17.78 11.03
CA LEU A 252 5.02 18.89 10.56
C LEU A 252 4.57 18.69 9.11
N ILE A 253 5.49 18.29 8.21
CA ILE A 253 5.15 18.01 6.81
C ILE A 253 4.18 16.83 6.73
N HIS A 254 4.42 15.75 7.49
CA HIS A 254 3.53 14.60 7.55
C HIS A 254 2.12 15.00 7.99
N LEU A 255 2.02 15.78 9.07
CA LEU A 255 0.76 16.29 9.63
C LEU A 255 -0.02 17.12 8.60
N PHE A 256 0.64 18.02 7.86
CA PHE A 256 -0.01 18.80 6.80
C PHE A 256 -0.55 17.92 5.69
N ILE A 257 0.23 16.92 5.25
CA ILE A 257 -0.21 15.99 4.20
C ILE A 257 -1.36 15.10 4.69
N MET A 258 -1.33 14.65 5.95
CA MET A 258 -2.43 13.89 6.55
C MET A 258 -3.70 14.72 6.71
N GLY A 259 -3.57 16.02 6.98
CA GLY A 259 -4.69 16.97 6.91
C GLY A 259 -5.33 17.03 5.51
N TYR A 260 -4.50 17.06 4.47
CA TYR A 260 -4.98 17.01 3.08
C TYR A 260 -5.62 15.65 2.73
N VAL A 261 -5.08 14.54 3.24
CA VAL A 261 -5.71 13.21 3.10
C VAL A 261 -7.09 13.19 3.75
N CYS A 262 -7.24 13.71 4.97
CA CYS A 262 -8.53 13.83 5.64
C CYS A 262 -9.52 14.67 4.81
N TYR A 263 -9.07 15.80 4.27
CA TYR A 263 -9.88 16.63 3.38
C TYR A 263 -10.34 15.88 2.12
N SER A 264 -9.47 15.08 1.49
CA SER A 264 -9.86 14.24 0.34
C SER A 264 -10.87 13.15 0.71
N ILE A 265 -10.76 12.55 1.89
CA ILE A 265 -11.67 11.48 2.36
C ILE A 265 -13.02 12.04 2.83
N TRP A 266 -13.08 13.32 3.23
CA TRP A 266 -14.31 13.98 3.67
C TRP A 266 -15.43 13.92 2.61
N TYR A 267 -15.09 13.94 1.32
CA TYR A 267 -16.05 13.91 0.21
C TYR A 267 -16.69 12.54 -0.05
N ILE A 268 -16.62 11.61 0.90
CA ILE A 268 -17.23 10.28 0.84
C ILE A 268 -16.76 9.50 -0.40
N PRO A 269 -15.46 9.18 -0.51
CA PRO A 269 -14.94 8.50 -1.69
C PRO A 269 -15.42 7.06 -1.81
N PHE A 270 -15.96 6.42 -0.76
CA PHE A 270 -16.29 4.99 -0.78
C PHE A 270 -17.76 4.68 -1.05
N TYR A 271 -18.03 3.57 -1.77
CA TYR A 271 -19.39 3.06 -2.02
C TYR A 271 -20.15 2.70 -0.73
N HIS A 272 -19.43 2.21 0.29
CA HIS A 272 -20.01 1.86 1.58
C HIS A 272 -19.71 2.93 2.63
N ILE A 273 -20.76 3.48 3.25
CA ILE A 273 -20.68 4.58 4.21
C ILE A 273 -19.71 4.27 5.37
N TRP A 274 -19.77 3.06 5.93
CA TRP A 274 -18.93 2.69 7.07
C TRP A 274 -17.42 2.67 6.74
N ARG A 275 -17.02 2.41 5.48
CA ARG A 275 -15.61 2.47 5.06
C ARG A 275 -15.08 3.91 5.05
N ASN A 276 -15.93 4.88 4.70
CA ASN A 276 -15.59 6.30 4.84
C ASN A 276 -15.32 6.65 6.32
N SER A 277 -16.20 6.21 7.22
CA SER A 277 -16.00 6.41 8.67
C SER A 277 -14.70 5.78 9.15
N LEU A 278 -14.43 4.53 8.77
CA LEU A 278 -13.23 3.81 9.16
C LEU A 278 -11.96 4.53 8.67
N MET A 279 -11.89 4.87 7.38
CA MET A 279 -10.72 5.54 6.83
C MET A 279 -10.52 6.93 7.41
N MET A 280 -11.59 7.70 7.61
CA MET A 280 -11.52 8.98 8.29
C MET A 280 -11.02 8.83 9.73
N SER A 281 -11.48 7.82 10.47
CA SER A 281 -10.98 7.52 11.82
C SER A 281 -9.49 7.22 11.83
N PHE A 282 -9.00 6.40 10.89
CA PHE A 282 -7.55 6.12 10.78
C PHE A 282 -6.75 7.37 10.43
N SER A 283 -7.20 8.19 9.48
CA SER A 283 -6.49 9.42 9.11
C SER A 283 -6.48 10.46 10.24
N ILE A 284 -7.59 10.64 10.97
CA ILE A 284 -7.63 11.48 12.18
C ILE A 284 -6.68 10.92 13.24
N THR A 285 -6.66 9.60 13.44
CA THR A 285 -5.77 8.97 14.43
C THR A 285 -4.31 9.19 14.07
N SER A 286 -3.93 9.11 12.78
CA SER A 286 -2.59 9.47 12.31
C SER A 286 -2.22 10.92 12.69
N ILE A 287 -3.13 11.89 12.49
CA ILE A 287 -2.91 13.29 12.89
C ILE A 287 -2.73 13.41 14.42
N VAL A 288 -3.56 12.72 15.21
CA VAL A 288 -3.45 12.74 16.67
C VAL A 288 -2.12 12.14 17.15
N LEU A 289 -1.65 11.07 16.50
CA LEU A 289 -0.33 10.49 16.78
C LEU A 289 0.80 11.46 16.45
N ASP A 290 0.69 12.21 15.35
CA ASP A 290 1.68 13.25 15.00
C ASP A 290 1.69 14.40 16.03
N ILE A 291 0.52 14.86 16.46
CA ILE A 291 0.43 15.89 17.52
C ILE A 291 1.03 15.36 18.82
N ASN A 292 0.71 14.13 19.20
CA ASN A 292 1.26 13.50 20.40
C ASN A 292 2.79 13.41 20.33
N PHE A 293 3.32 13.06 19.17
CA PHE A 293 4.77 13.07 18.91
C PHE A 293 5.39 14.45 19.14
N LEU A 294 4.77 15.53 18.63
CA LEU A 294 5.27 16.89 18.82
C LEU A 294 5.25 17.33 20.29
N VAL A 295 4.22 16.94 21.05
CA VAL A 295 4.14 17.22 22.48
C VAL A 295 5.28 16.50 23.22
N LEU A 296 5.50 15.22 22.92
CA LEU A 296 6.57 14.42 23.54
C LEU A 296 7.98 14.87 23.13
N CYS A 297 8.14 15.47 21.94
CA CYS A 297 9.42 16.00 21.49
C CYS A 297 9.87 17.24 22.28
N ASN A 298 8.92 18.04 22.74
CA ASN A 298 9.17 19.33 23.40
C ASN A 298 9.08 19.24 24.94
N ALA A 299 8.75 18.07 25.48
CA ALA A 299 8.75 17.77 26.91
C ALA A 299 10.13 17.29 27.37
#